data_AF-A0A7W4GJ04-F1
#
_entry.id   AF-A0A7W4GJ04-F1
#
_cell.length_a   1.000
_cell.length_b   1.000
_cell.length_c   1.000
_cell.angle_alpha   90.00
_cell.angle_beta   90.00
_cell.angle_gamma   90.00
#
_symmetry.space_group_name_H-M   'P 1'
#
loop_
_entity.id
_entity.type
_entity.pdbx_description
1 polymer ?
#
loop_
_entity_poly.entity_id
_entity_poly.type
_entity_poly.pdbx_seq_one_letter_code
_entity_poly.pdbx_strand_id
1 'polypeptide(L)'
;MAAIDDVSKWTLAFCSSRSDILAGSPLWAYKVTEDELTQLQKYFKRLFAEKTAQTIFNHYINRIDKPLVIYIATWLQRNTKGRVKWNLVTESMGLKYENTTRTSLIECVNSGLKKWGVPVHVTSSHRYLATLYCHGGFPRSDMLGICHSHLMDYFESVLHHYSCYQHSSELQTLARNELT
;
A
#
# COMPACT_ATOMS: atom_id res chain seq x y z
N MET A 1 -19.16 -3.56 -18.80
CA MET A 1 -19.62 -2.47 -17.88
C MET A 1 -19.85 -3.00 -16.47
N ALA A 2 -20.41 -4.20 -16.33
CA ALA A 2 -20.59 -4.88 -15.04
C ALA A 2 -19.37 -4.80 -14.10
N ALA A 3 -18.13 -5.01 -14.61
CA ALA A 3 -16.93 -4.92 -13.77
C ALA A 3 -16.70 -3.56 -13.11
N ILE A 4 -16.89 -2.46 -13.84
CA ILE A 4 -16.75 -1.11 -13.30
C ILE A 4 -17.86 -0.78 -12.31
N ASP A 5 -19.08 -1.24 -12.59
CA ASP A 5 -20.23 -1.04 -11.71
C ASP A 5 -20.06 -1.82 -10.40
N ASP A 6 -19.53 -3.04 -10.46
CA ASP A 6 -19.21 -3.85 -9.29
C ASP A 6 -18.11 -3.20 -8.43
N VAL A 7 -17.04 -2.65 -9.04
CA VAL A 7 -16.01 -1.88 -8.32
C VAL A 7 -16.61 -0.66 -7.61
N SER A 8 -17.53 0.03 -8.28
CA SER A 8 -18.15 1.24 -7.71
C SER A 8 -19.09 0.91 -6.55
N LYS A 9 -19.93 -0.12 -6.71
CA LYS A 9 -20.80 -0.63 -5.64
C LYS A 9 -19.98 -1.10 -4.45
N TRP A 10 -18.92 -1.86 -4.70
CA TRP A 10 -17.99 -2.31 -3.66
C TRP A 10 -17.38 -1.12 -2.92
N THR A 11 -16.94 -0.08 -3.63
CA THR A 11 -16.31 1.10 -3.02
C THR A 11 -17.28 1.86 -2.11
N LEU A 12 -18.54 2.00 -2.53
CA LEU A 12 -19.59 2.65 -1.74
C LEU A 12 -19.89 1.84 -0.47
N ALA A 13 -20.06 0.52 -0.60
CA ALA A 13 -20.30 -0.36 0.55
C ALA A 13 -19.12 -0.34 1.53
N PHE A 14 -17.88 -0.45 1.01
CA PHE A 14 -16.65 -0.42 1.79
C PHE A 14 -16.52 0.87 2.60
N CYS A 15 -16.71 2.04 1.96
CA CYS A 15 -16.64 3.32 2.67
C CYS A 15 -17.79 3.48 3.68
N SER A 16 -19.00 3.04 3.35
CA SER A 16 -20.17 3.15 4.24
C SER A 16 -20.01 2.31 5.50
N SER A 17 -19.40 1.13 5.39
CA SER A 17 -19.12 0.25 6.54
C SER A 17 -18.05 0.79 7.51
N ARG A 18 -17.34 1.85 7.12
CA ARG A 18 -16.15 2.41 7.81
C ARG A 18 -16.25 3.93 7.92
N SER A 19 -17.47 4.43 8.13
CA SER A 19 -17.75 5.87 8.20
C SER A 19 -17.12 6.56 9.42
N ASP A 20 -16.69 5.78 10.40
CA ASP A 20 -15.98 6.21 11.61
C ASP A 20 -14.49 6.52 11.36
N ILE A 21 -13.91 6.02 10.26
CA ILE A 21 -12.52 6.26 9.93
C ILE A 21 -12.35 7.65 9.32
N LEU A 22 -11.53 8.48 9.98
CA LEU A 22 -11.26 9.83 9.52
C LEU A 22 -10.54 9.84 8.17
N ALA A 23 -10.92 10.77 7.29
CA ALA A 23 -10.18 11.03 6.06
C ALA A 23 -8.71 11.38 6.38
N GLY A 24 -7.78 10.90 5.56
CA GLY A 24 -6.35 11.04 5.79
C GLY A 24 -5.75 10.00 6.74
N SER A 25 -6.57 9.15 7.38
CA SER A 25 -6.06 8.00 8.12
C SER A 25 -5.19 7.11 7.22
N PRO A 26 -4.15 6.45 7.77
CA PRO A 26 -3.39 5.45 7.04
C PRO A 26 -4.29 4.39 6.39
N LEU A 27 -3.91 3.90 5.20
CA LEU A 27 -4.73 2.95 4.44
C LEU A 27 -4.95 1.63 5.19
N TRP A 28 -4.00 1.21 6.04
CA TRP A 28 -4.16 0.03 6.91
C TRP A 28 -5.28 0.19 7.95
N ALA A 29 -5.62 1.43 8.35
CA ALA A 29 -6.66 1.68 9.34
C ALA A 29 -8.05 1.20 8.87
N TYR A 30 -8.24 1.12 7.55
CA TYR A 30 -9.45 0.61 6.94
C TYR A 30 -9.63 -0.91 7.07
N LYS A 31 -8.64 -1.65 7.61
CA LYS A 31 -8.77 -3.09 7.92
C LYS A 31 -9.49 -3.87 6.81
N VAL A 32 -8.95 -3.78 5.59
CA VAL A 32 -9.46 -4.57 4.45
C VAL A 32 -9.40 -6.05 4.84
N THR A 33 -10.46 -6.81 4.64
CA THR A 33 -10.51 -8.25 4.94
C THR A 33 -9.87 -9.06 3.80
N GLU A 34 -9.64 -10.36 4.00
CA GLU A 34 -9.19 -11.24 2.90
C GLU A 34 -10.24 -11.39 1.80
N ASP A 35 -11.52 -11.45 2.17
CA ASP A 35 -12.63 -11.55 1.22
C ASP A 35 -12.75 -10.28 0.38
N GLU A 36 -12.66 -9.10 0.99
CA GLU A 36 -12.69 -7.82 0.28
C GLU A 36 -11.52 -7.66 -0.68
N LEU A 37 -10.31 -8.04 -0.26
CA LEU A 37 -9.12 -8.00 -1.12
C LEU A 37 -9.29 -8.94 -2.31
N THR A 38 -9.79 -10.16 -2.07
CA THR A 38 -10.03 -11.17 -3.10
C THR A 38 -11.12 -10.73 -4.07
N GLN A 39 -12.19 -10.09 -3.60
CA GLN A 39 -13.24 -9.52 -4.44
C GLN A 39 -12.69 -8.41 -5.35
N LEU A 40 -11.93 -7.46 -4.80
CA LEU A 40 -11.26 -6.43 -5.58
C LEU A 40 -10.32 -7.02 -6.63
N GLN A 41 -9.53 -8.02 -6.26
CA GLN A 41 -8.64 -8.70 -7.20
C GLN A 41 -9.44 -9.29 -8.38
N LYS A 42 -10.55 -9.98 -8.11
CA LYS A 42 -11.43 -10.54 -9.15
C LYS A 42 -12.00 -9.45 -10.05
N TYR A 43 -12.47 -8.34 -9.46
CA TYR A 43 -13.01 -7.23 -10.24
C TYR A 43 -11.97 -6.57 -11.13
N PHE A 44 -10.75 -6.33 -10.63
CA PHE A 44 -9.68 -5.76 -11.45
C PHE A 44 -9.22 -6.72 -12.55
N LYS A 45 -9.04 -8.01 -12.24
CA LYS A 45 -8.70 -9.01 -13.27
C LYS A 45 -9.73 -9.04 -14.41
N ARG A 46 -11.01 -9.06 -14.07
CA ARG A 46 -12.09 -9.01 -15.07
C ARG A 46 -12.06 -7.69 -15.84
N LEU A 47 -11.86 -6.57 -15.14
CA LEU A 47 -11.81 -5.25 -15.76
C LEU A 47 -10.69 -5.14 -16.81
N PHE A 48 -9.46 -5.52 -16.44
CA PHE A 48 -8.29 -5.48 -17.32
C PHE A 48 -8.29 -6.60 -18.39
N ALA A 49 -9.13 -7.61 -18.25
CA ALA A 49 -9.40 -8.59 -19.31
C ALA A 49 -10.43 -8.08 -20.34
N GLU A 50 -11.45 -7.34 -19.89
CA GLU A 50 -12.51 -6.80 -20.77
C GLU A 50 -12.05 -5.59 -21.60
N LYS A 51 -11.08 -4.81 -21.10
CA LYS A 51 -10.66 -3.54 -21.71
C LYS A 51 -9.17 -3.31 -21.58
N THR A 52 -8.62 -2.54 -22.52
CA THR A 52 -7.23 -2.09 -22.42
C THR A 52 -7.06 -1.16 -21.21
N ALA A 53 -5.88 -1.21 -20.60
CA ALA A 53 -5.53 -0.33 -19.48
C ALA A 53 -5.71 1.16 -19.83
N GLN A 54 -5.37 1.55 -21.06
CA GLN A 54 -5.54 2.92 -21.55
C GLN A 54 -7.02 3.37 -21.49
N THR A 55 -7.94 2.56 -22.01
CA THR A 55 -9.39 2.86 -21.96
C THR A 55 -9.89 2.93 -20.52
N ILE A 56 -9.41 2.05 -19.65
CA ILE A 56 -9.79 2.01 -18.24
C ILE A 56 -9.37 3.29 -17.53
N PHE A 57 -8.08 3.66 -17.63
CA PHE A 57 -7.57 4.85 -16.96
C PHE A 57 -8.13 6.15 -17.56
N ASN A 58 -8.32 6.25 -18.88
CA ASN A 58 -8.84 7.47 -19.48
C ASN A 58 -10.30 7.76 -19.13
N HIS A 59 -11.16 6.73 -19.06
CA HIS A 59 -12.60 6.93 -18.91
C HIS A 59 -13.12 6.63 -17.50
N TYR A 60 -12.41 5.84 -16.71
CA TYR A 60 -12.93 5.31 -15.44
C TYR A 60 -12.04 5.59 -14.23
N ILE A 61 -10.96 6.38 -14.37
CA ILE A 61 -10.05 6.75 -13.27
C ILE A 61 -10.81 7.14 -12.00
N ASN A 62 -11.84 7.98 -12.12
CA ASN A 62 -12.59 8.50 -10.98
C ASN A 62 -13.38 7.43 -10.19
N ARG A 63 -13.64 6.28 -10.82
CA ARG A 63 -14.39 5.16 -10.24
C ARG A 63 -13.46 4.08 -9.69
N ILE A 64 -12.22 3.99 -10.21
CA ILE A 64 -11.28 2.94 -9.84
C ILE A 64 -10.16 3.42 -8.93
N ASP A 65 -9.90 4.72 -8.82
CA ASP A 65 -8.73 5.23 -8.10
C ASP A 65 -8.72 4.92 -6.60
N LYS A 66 -9.80 5.19 -5.86
CA LYS A 66 -9.91 4.80 -4.45
C LYS A 66 -9.74 3.29 -4.21
N PRO A 67 -10.51 2.40 -4.88
CA PRO A 67 -10.37 0.97 -4.67
C PRO A 67 -9.03 0.41 -5.18
N LEU A 68 -8.43 1.02 -6.20
CA LEU A 68 -7.11 0.61 -6.70
C LEU A 68 -6.02 0.91 -5.66
N VAL A 69 -6.05 2.10 -5.03
CA VAL A 69 -5.10 2.49 -3.99
C VAL A 69 -5.19 1.58 -2.76
N ILE A 70 -6.41 1.32 -2.26
CA ILE A 70 -6.58 0.44 -1.10
C ILE A 70 -6.15 -1.01 -1.42
N TYR A 71 -6.44 -1.48 -2.64
CA TYR A 71 -6.01 -2.79 -3.12
C TYR A 71 -4.48 -2.89 -3.13
N ILE A 72 -3.80 -1.95 -3.80
CA ILE A 72 -2.34 -1.98 -3.94
C ILE A 72 -1.69 -1.93 -2.55
N ALA A 73 -2.08 -0.98 -1.69
CA ALA A 73 -1.50 -0.83 -0.36
C ALA A 73 -1.64 -2.13 0.47
N THR A 74 -2.83 -2.73 0.48
CA THR A 74 -3.11 -3.96 1.21
C THR A 74 -2.38 -5.17 0.60
N TRP A 75 -2.35 -5.26 -0.73
CA TRP A 75 -1.65 -6.35 -1.42
C TRP A 75 -0.15 -6.30 -1.12
N LEU A 76 0.45 -5.11 -1.15
CA LEU A 76 1.86 -4.90 -0.81
C LEU A 76 2.15 -5.33 0.63
N GLN A 77 1.31 -4.93 1.58
CA GLN A 77 1.44 -5.36 2.98
C GLN A 77 1.47 -6.89 3.14
N ARG A 78 0.62 -7.61 2.40
CA ARG A 78 0.45 -9.07 2.59
C ARG A 78 1.44 -9.92 1.80
N ASN A 79 1.91 -9.43 0.66
CA ASN A 79 2.63 -10.24 -0.32
C ASN A 79 4.08 -9.81 -0.55
N THR A 80 4.48 -8.63 -0.08
CA THR A 80 5.86 -8.17 -0.27
C THR A 80 6.79 -8.95 0.65
N LYS A 81 7.81 -9.57 0.06
CA LYS A 81 8.98 -10.12 0.74
C LYS A 81 10.20 -9.31 0.26
N GLY A 82 10.64 -8.34 1.05
CA GLY A 82 11.75 -7.44 0.68
C GLY A 82 11.37 -6.22 -0.18
N ARG A 83 12.17 -5.90 -1.21
CA ARG A 83 12.02 -4.63 -1.95
C ARG A 83 10.77 -4.63 -2.85
N VAL A 84 9.90 -3.65 -2.62
CA VAL A 84 8.65 -3.46 -3.36
C VAL A 84 8.89 -3.18 -4.85
N LYS A 85 8.10 -3.82 -5.72
CA LYS A 85 8.11 -3.58 -7.18
C LYS A 85 6.69 -3.51 -7.74
N TRP A 86 6.47 -2.62 -8.71
CA TRP A 86 5.18 -2.43 -9.36
C TRP A 86 4.69 -3.69 -10.09
N ASN A 87 5.57 -4.37 -10.83
CA ASN A 87 5.20 -5.52 -11.66
C ASN A 87 4.45 -6.61 -10.87
N LEU A 88 4.89 -6.91 -9.65
CA LEU A 88 4.27 -7.94 -8.81
C LEU A 88 2.81 -7.62 -8.47
N VAL A 89 2.53 -6.39 -8.03
CA VAL A 89 1.16 -5.98 -7.69
C VAL A 89 0.30 -5.79 -8.93
N THR A 90 0.85 -5.31 -10.04
CA THR A 90 0.09 -5.16 -11.30
C THR A 90 -0.29 -6.51 -11.91
N GLU A 91 0.61 -7.49 -11.90
CA GLU A 91 0.32 -8.86 -12.35
C GLU A 91 -0.80 -9.49 -11.51
N SER A 92 -0.81 -9.24 -10.19
CA SER A 92 -1.85 -9.75 -9.30
C SER A 92 -3.27 -9.31 -9.70
N MET A 93 -3.41 -8.16 -10.36
CA MET A 93 -4.68 -7.60 -10.81
C MET A 93 -4.91 -7.78 -12.32
N GLY A 94 -4.03 -8.51 -13.03
CA GLY A 94 -4.15 -8.73 -14.47
C GLY A 94 -3.71 -7.53 -15.33
N LEU A 95 -3.03 -6.55 -14.74
CA LEU A 95 -2.47 -5.41 -15.45
C LEU A 95 -1.03 -5.70 -15.91
N LYS A 96 -0.80 -5.70 -17.21
CA LYS A 96 0.56 -5.75 -17.76
C LYS A 96 1.27 -4.43 -17.51
N TYR A 97 2.40 -4.48 -16.81
CA TYR A 97 3.17 -3.29 -16.45
C TYR A 97 4.18 -2.94 -17.54
N GLU A 98 3.75 -2.07 -18.45
CA GLU A 98 4.54 -1.53 -19.54
C GLU A 98 4.69 -0.01 -19.39
N ASN A 99 5.67 0.60 -20.06
CA ASN A 99 5.92 2.04 -19.97
C ASN A 99 4.67 2.90 -20.26
N THR A 100 3.84 2.47 -21.22
CA THR A 100 2.57 3.13 -21.59
C THR A 100 1.57 3.14 -20.43
N THR A 101 1.44 2.03 -19.71
CA THR A 101 0.51 1.89 -18.58
C THR A 101 1.01 2.52 -17.29
N ARG A 102 2.33 2.70 -17.15
CA ARG A 102 2.96 3.20 -15.93
C ARG A 102 2.49 4.60 -15.58
N THR A 103 2.49 5.53 -16.53
CA THR A 103 2.09 6.93 -16.27
C THR A 103 0.64 7.01 -15.79
N SER A 104 -0.27 6.34 -16.50
CA SER A 104 -1.70 6.31 -16.14
C SER A 104 -1.96 5.61 -14.80
N LEU A 105 -1.21 4.55 -14.48
CA LEU A 105 -1.27 3.91 -13.16
C LEU A 105 -0.86 4.89 -12.06
N ILE A 106 0.25 5.62 -12.26
CA ILE A 106 0.74 6.60 -11.29
C ILE A 106 -0.25 7.75 -11.11
N GLU A 107 -0.86 8.24 -12.19
CA GLU A 107 -1.92 9.27 -12.12
C GLU A 107 -3.15 8.76 -11.36
N CYS A 108 -3.58 7.52 -11.63
CA CYS A 108 -4.68 6.88 -10.92
C CYS A 108 -4.38 6.72 -9.42
N VAL A 109 -3.17 6.28 -9.08
CA VAL A 109 -2.70 6.18 -7.69
C VAL A 109 -2.67 7.55 -7.02
N ASN A 110 -2.15 8.58 -7.69
CA ASN A 110 -2.12 9.95 -7.17
C ASN A 110 -3.55 10.47 -6.90
N SER A 111 -4.46 10.28 -7.85
CA SER A 111 -5.89 10.64 -7.68
C SER A 111 -6.50 9.92 -6.48
N GLY A 112 -6.26 8.62 -6.35
CA GLY A 112 -6.81 7.81 -5.26
C GLY A 112 -6.25 8.22 -3.90
N LEU A 113 -4.93 8.46 -3.79
CA LEU A 113 -4.30 8.93 -2.55
C LEU A 113 -4.88 10.27 -2.11
N LYS A 114 -5.06 11.23 -3.04
CA LYS A 114 -5.73 12.51 -2.76
C LYS A 114 -7.15 12.30 -2.23
N LYS A 115 -7.93 11.40 -2.84
CA LYS A 115 -9.30 11.07 -2.39
C LYS A 115 -9.36 10.36 -1.04
N TRP A 116 -8.29 9.70 -0.62
CA TRP A 116 -8.14 9.16 0.72
C TRP A 116 -7.59 10.18 1.73
N GLY A 117 -7.18 11.37 1.28
CA GLY A 117 -6.54 12.38 2.13
C GLY A 117 -5.09 12.05 2.49
N VAL A 118 -4.45 11.13 1.76
CA VAL A 118 -3.10 10.64 2.03
C VAL A 118 -2.07 11.47 1.25
N PRO A 119 -1.12 12.15 1.92
CA PRO A 119 -0.06 12.90 1.25
C PRO A 119 0.97 11.97 0.61
N VAL A 120 1.46 12.34 -0.57
CA VAL A 120 2.54 11.61 -1.25
C VAL A 120 3.88 11.99 -0.61
N HIS A 121 4.71 11.00 -0.29
CA HIS A 121 6.04 11.23 0.27
C HIS A 121 6.92 12.04 -0.68
N VAL A 122 7.69 12.97 -0.11
CA VAL A 122 8.68 13.77 -0.85
C VAL A 122 9.99 13.00 -0.90
N THR A 123 10.08 12.01 -1.80
CA THR A 123 11.32 11.26 -2.07
C THR A 123 11.63 11.23 -3.56
N SER A 124 12.93 11.12 -3.92
CA SER A 124 13.44 11.31 -5.27
C SER A 124 13.01 10.22 -6.25
N SER A 125 13.07 8.94 -5.86
CA SER A 125 12.67 7.81 -6.70
C SER A 125 11.64 6.93 -5.99
N HIS A 126 10.60 6.50 -6.72
CA HIS A 126 9.55 5.58 -6.24
C HIS A 126 8.56 6.13 -5.19
N ARG A 127 8.42 7.45 -5.04
CA ARG A 127 7.53 8.10 -4.05
C ARG A 127 6.14 7.50 -3.89
N TYR A 128 5.45 7.17 -4.98
CA TYR A 128 4.09 6.62 -4.92
C TYR A 128 4.05 5.21 -4.34
N LEU A 129 4.98 4.36 -4.76
CA LEU A 129 5.07 2.99 -4.25
C LEU A 129 5.51 2.98 -2.79
N ALA A 130 6.48 3.83 -2.44
CA ALA A 130 6.90 4.04 -1.06
C ALA A 130 5.73 4.54 -0.19
N THR A 131 4.94 5.49 -0.69
CA THR A 131 3.73 5.99 0.01
C THR A 131 2.74 4.86 0.25
N LEU A 132 2.39 4.09 -0.79
CA LEU A 132 1.45 2.97 -0.66
C LEU A 132 1.95 1.90 0.31
N TYR A 133 3.25 1.63 0.30
CA TYR A 133 3.88 0.69 1.22
C TYR A 133 3.79 1.17 2.67
N CYS A 134 4.19 2.42 2.96
CA CYS A 134 4.12 2.98 4.32
C CYS A 134 2.68 3.05 4.83
N HIS A 135 1.73 3.47 3.99
CA HIS A 135 0.33 3.59 4.39
C HIS A 135 -0.40 2.24 4.43
N GLY A 136 0.11 1.21 3.75
CA GLY A 136 -0.42 -0.16 3.77
C GLY A 136 -0.13 -0.92 5.07
N GLY A 137 0.76 -0.40 5.92
CA GLY A 137 1.16 -1.03 7.18
C GLY A 137 2.36 -1.97 7.02
N PHE A 138 2.84 -2.51 8.14
CA PHE A 138 4.02 -3.39 8.15
C PHE A 138 3.80 -4.66 7.32
N PRO A 139 4.81 -5.10 6.54
CA PRO A 139 4.73 -6.35 5.81
C PRO A 139 4.45 -7.52 6.73
N ARG A 140 3.47 -8.33 6.37
CA ARG A 140 3.06 -9.48 7.20
C ARG A 140 4.19 -10.50 7.34
N SER A 141 5.01 -10.70 6.31
CA SER A 141 6.15 -11.61 6.36
C SER A 141 7.18 -11.20 7.40
N ASP A 142 7.39 -9.89 7.54
CA ASP A 142 8.36 -9.32 8.47
C ASP A 142 7.83 -9.51 9.89
N MET A 143 6.57 -9.12 10.14
CA MET A 143 5.92 -9.30 11.45
C MET A 143 5.83 -10.76 11.92
N LEU A 144 5.80 -11.72 10.99
CA LEU A 144 5.75 -13.15 11.29
C LEU A 144 7.14 -13.81 11.37
N GLY A 145 8.23 -13.06 11.19
CA GLY A 145 9.59 -13.61 11.19
C GLY A 145 9.88 -14.54 10.00
N ILE A 146 9.07 -14.49 8.94
CA ILE A 146 9.24 -15.33 7.73
C ILE A 146 10.26 -14.69 6.78
N CYS A 147 10.42 -13.37 6.84
CA CYS A 147 11.38 -12.62 6.05
C CYS A 147 12.03 -11.54 6.92
N HIS A 148 13.36 -11.45 6.92
CA HIS A 148 14.10 -10.36 7.54
C HIS A 148 14.39 -9.30 6.48
N SER A 149 13.54 -8.29 6.41
CA SER A 149 13.74 -7.14 5.52
C SER A 149 14.54 -6.06 6.23
N HIS A 150 15.16 -5.14 5.46
CA HIS A 150 15.81 -3.95 6.01
C HIS A 150 14.90 -3.10 6.91
N LEU A 151 13.58 -3.18 6.72
CA LEU A 151 12.63 -2.50 7.59
C LEU A 151 12.58 -3.15 8.97
N MET A 152 12.64 -4.49 9.03
CA MET A 152 12.70 -5.22 10.29
C MET A 152 14.04 -4.98 10.99
N ASP A 153 15.16 -5.01 10.26
CA ASP A 153 16.49 -4.65 10.81
C ASP A 153 16.46 -3.27 11.48
N TYR A 154 15.86 -2.29 10.80
CA TYR A 154 15.72 -0.94 11.35
C TYR A 154 14.81 -0.92 12.59
N PHE A 155 13.69 -1.63 12.56
CA PHE A 155 12.76 -1.68 13.68
C PHE A 155 13.38 -2.36 14.90
N GLU A 156 14.06 -3.50 14.72
CA GLU A 156 14.83 -4.18 15.75
C GLU A 156 15.94 -3.27 16.30
N SER A 157 16.64 -2.54 15.43
CA SER A 157 17.65 -1.57 15.85
C SER A 157 17.03 -0.45 16.70
N VAL A 158 15.88 0.12 16.29
CA VAL A 158 15.20 1.17 17.07
C VAL A 158 14.72 0.62 18.42
N LEU A 159 14.13 -0.58 18.45
CA LEU A 159 13.72 -1.23 19.70
C LEU A 159 14.91 -1.51 20.61
N HIS A 160 16.03 -1.98 20.05
CA HIS A 160 17.27 -2.20 20.78
C HIS A 160 17.77 -0.89 21.39
N HIS A 161 17.92 0.17 20.59
CA HIS A 161 18.33 1.49 21.08
C HIS A 161 17.38 2.05 22.15
N TYR A 162 16.06 1.89 21.97
CA TYR A 162 15.08 2.34 22.95
C TYR A 162 15.17 1.56 24.27
N SER A 163 15.37 0.24 24.18
CA SER A 163 15.57 -0.59 25.36
C SER A 163 16.85 -0.19 26.10
N CYS A 164 17.96 0.02 25.40
CA CYS A 164 19.20 0.54 25.98
C CYS A 164 19.00 1.91 26.63
N TYR A 165 18.22 2.80 26.00
CA TYR A 165 17.91 4.12 26.54
C TYR A 165 17.08 4.09 27.82
N GLN A 166 16.05 3.23 27.89
CA GLN A 166 15.24 3.07 29.11
C GLN A 166 16.02 2.47 30.27
N HIS A 167 17.01 1.60 29.99
CA HIS A 167 17.80 0.94 31.02
C HIS A 167 19.11 1.69 31.37
N SER A 168 19.45 2.74 30.62
CA SER A 168 20.57 3.62 30.94
C SER A 168 20.10 4.79 31.80
N SER A 169 20.70 4.95 32.97
CA SER A 169 20.42 6.09 33.85
C SER A 169 20.93 7.42 33.28
N GLU A 170 21.94 7.40 32.40
CA GLU A 170 22.58 8.59 31.83
C GLU A 170 23.04 8.38 30.37
N LEU A 171 22.94 9.45 29.55
CA LEU A 171 23.33 9.47 28.12
C LEU A 171 24.80 9.09 27.86
N GLN A 172 25.69 9.34 28.82
CA GLN A 172 27.12 9.04 28.70
C GLN A 172 27.42 7.54 28.76
N THR A 173 26.55 6.75 29.41
CA THR A 173 26.69 5.28 29.52
C THR A 173 26.36 4.59 28.20
N LEU A 174 25.36 5.09 27.47
CA LEU A 174 25.03 4.66 26.10
C LEU A 174 26.19 4.88 25.12
N ALA A 175 26.79 6.07 25.14
CA ALA A 175 27.86 6.43 24.23
C ALA A 175 29.14 5.58 24.40
N ARG A 176 29.37 5.01 25.59
CA ARG A 176 30.49 4.09 25.84
C ARG A 176 30.24 2.67 25.32
N ASN A 177 28.99 2.19 25.34
CA ASN A 177 28.65 0.83 24.93
C ASN A 177 28.67 0.64 23.40
N GLU A 178 28.53 1.71 22.61
CA GLU A 178 28.61 1.69 21.13
C GLU A 178 30.06 1.74 20.60
N LEU A 179 31.06 1.96 21.46
CA LEU A 179 32.49 2.13 21.09
C LEU A 179 33.38 0.91 21.37
N THR A 180 32.80 -0.18 21.86
CA THR A 180 33.44 -1.49 22.13
C THR A 180 32.88 -2.56 21.23
#